data_AF-A0A7C0WLG8-F1
#
_entry.id   AF-A0A7C0WLG8-F1
#
_cell.length_a   1.000
_cell.length_b   1.000
_cell.length_c   1.000
_cell.angle_alpha   90.00
_cell.angle_beta   90.00
_cell.angle_gamma   90.00
#
_symmetry.space_group_name_H-M   'P 1'
#
loop_
_entity.id
_entity.type
_entity.pdbx_description
1 polymer ?
#
loop_
_entity_poly.entity_id
_entity_poly.type
_entity_poly.pdbx_seq_one_letter_code
_entity_poly.pdbx_strand_id
1 'polypeptide(L)'
;MNVMLIGGGGREHAMGWKLRQSPYLSNLLSVPGNPGLAQLGAVLPNVDPTDVATICDLAVANAIDLVVVGPEAPLAAGLIDALDAAGIRAFGPTKDAARLESSKAFSKDIMTRAGVPTAKSATFTDADEAAAYLAEATPPYVVKAD
;
A
#
# COMPACT_ATOMS: atom_id res chain seq x y z
N MET A 1 15.72 4.00 16.99
CA MET A 1 14.41 3.57 16.47
C MET A 1 14.57 2.35 15.59
N ASN A 2 13.84 1.28 15.85
CA ASN A 2 13.75 0.09 15.02
C ASN A 2 12.62 0.26 14.00
N VAL A 3 12.95 0.20 12.72
CA VAL A 3 11.97 0.40 11.64
C VAL A 3 11.82 -0.90 10.86
N MET A 4 10.57 -1.31 10.64
CA MET A 4 10.23 -2.35 9.67
C MET A 4 9.75 -1.70 8.38
N LEU A 5 10.30 -2.11 7.24
CA LEU A 5 9.90 -1.66 5.92
C LEU A 5 9.23 -2.80 5.15
N ILE A 6 7.98 -2.61 4.76
CA ILE A 6 7.22 -3.63 4.01
C ILE A 6 7.38 -3.38 2.51
N GLY A 7 7.76 -4.43 1.79
CA GLY A 7 7.99 -4.48 0.36
C GLY A 7 9.44 -4.79 -0.03
N GLY A 8 9.65 -5.01 -1.32
CA GLY A 8 10.94 -5.42 -1.89
C GLY A 8 11.24 -4.78 -3.25
N GLY A 9 10.48 -3.75 -3.64
CA GLY A 9 10.66 -3.06 -4.91
C GLY A 9 11.73 -1.96 -4.86
N GLY A 10 11.90 -1.26 -5.98
CA GLY A 10 12.81 -0.11 -6.08
C GLY A 10 12.39 1.07 -5.20
N ARG A 11 11.07 1.29 -5.04
CA ARG A 11 10.52 2.30 -4.13
C ARG A 11 10.95 2.03 -2.68
N GLU A 12 10.80 0.79 -2.22
CA GLU A 12 11.21 0.41 -0.87
C GLU A 12 12.73 0.49 -0.71
N HIS A 13 13.51 0.11 -1.73
CA HIS A 13 14.96 0.32 -1.68
C HIS A 13 15.33 1.81 -1.51
N ALA A 14 14.67 2.73 -2.22
CA ALA A 14 14.89 4.16 -2.06
C ALA A 14 14.45 4.67 -0.67
N MET A 15 13.32 4.19 -0.14
CA MET A 15 12.88 4.51 1.22
C MET A 15 13.89 4.00 2.26
N GLY A 16 14.32 2.74 2.16
CA GLY A 16 15.34 2.14 3.01
C GLY A 16 16.65 2.93 2.96
N TRP A 17 17.11 3.30 1.76
CA TRP A 17 18.30 4.12 1.55
C TRP A 17 18.19 5.46 2.28
N LYS A 18 17.00 6.09 2.25
CA LYS A 18 16.78 7.35 2.93
C LYS A 18 16.65 7.20 4.45
N LEU A 19 15.95 6.16 4.91
CA LEU A 19 15.81 5.83 6.33
C LEU A 19 17.18 5.61 6.98
N ARG A 20 18.11 4.93 6.28
CA ARG A 20 19.49 4.69 6.76
C ARG A 20 20.31 5.94 7.04
N GLN A 21 19.92 7.09 6.50
CA GLN A 21 20.60 8.36 6.76
C GLN A 21 20.10 9.06 8.02
N SER A 22 19.01 8.58 8.63
CA SER A 22 18.46 9.20 9.84
C SER A 22 19.35 8.91 11.05
N PRO A 23 19.75 9.93 11.83
CA PRO A 23 20.50 9.70 13.07
C PRO A 23 19.67 8.99 14.15
N TYR A 24 18.35 8.92 13.98
CA TYR A 24 17.45 8.24 14.92
C TYR A 24 17.25 6.75 14.61
N LEU A 25 17.70 6.28 13.44
CA LEU A 25 17.52 4.88 13.06
C LEU A 25 18.58 4.01 13.73
N SER A 26 18.12 3.01 14.47
CA SER A 26 18.96 1.99 15.11
C SER A 26 19.05 0.75 14.24
N ASN A 27 17.91 0.19 13.85
CA ASN A 27 17.82 -1.01 13.03
C ASN A 27 16.79 -0.84 11.90
N LEU A 28 17.11 -1.39 10.73
CA LEU A 28 16.19 -1.51 9.61
C LEU A 28 15.98 -3.00 9.32
N LEU A 29 14.72 -3.43 9.32
CA LEU A 29 14.28 -4.77 8.93
C LEU A 29 13.33 -4.65 7.76
N SER A 30 13.58 -5.31 6.63
CA SER A 30 12.67 -5.26 5.47
C SER A 30 11.99 -6.60 5.22
N VAL A 31 10.72 -6.57 4.82
CA VAL A 31 9.91 -7.77 4.59
C VAL A 31 9.14 -7.66 3.26
N PRO A 32 9.38 -8.52 2.25
CA PRO A 32 10.45 -9.53 2.21
C PRO A 32 11.83 -8.91 1.96
N GLY A 33 11.90 -7.67 1.49
CA GLY A 33 13.14 -7.03 1.06
C GLY A 33 13.68 -7.56 -0.28
N ASN A 34 14.92 -7.18 -0.60
CA ASN A 34 15.66 -7.61 -1.79
C ASN A 34 17.18 -7.53 -1.51
N PRO A 35 18.07 -8.01 -2.42
CA PRO A 35 19.52 -7.96 -2.20
C PRO A 35 20.10 -6.53 -2.04
N GLY A 36 19.45 -5.50 -2.57
CA GLY A 36 19.83 -4.10 -2.32
C GLY A 36 19.48 -3.67 -0.89
N LEU A 37 18.27 -3.97 -0.43
CA LEU A 37 17.83 -3.73 0.94
C LEU A 37 18.65 -4.52 1.97
N ALA A 38 19.15 -5.71 1.61
CA ALA A 38 20.05 -6.50 2.46
C ALA A 38 21.40 -5.81 2.73
N GLN A 39 21.81 -4.86 1.88
CA GLN A 39 23.00 -4.02 2.12
C GLN A 39 22.69 -2.86 3.09
N LEU A 40 21.41 -2.56 3.32
CA LEU A 40 20.95 -1.47 4.16
C LEU A 40 20.52 -1.94 5.54
N GLY A 41 20.04 -3.18 5.68
CA GLY A 41 19.59 -3.76 6.94
C GLY A 41 19.22 -5.24 6.78
N ALA A 42 18.66 -5.83 7.84
CA ALA A 42 18.20 -7.21 7.79
C ALA A 42 16.98 -7.36 6.86
N VAL A 43 16.83 -8.52 6.25
CA VAL A 43 15.70 -8.85 5.36
C VAL A 43 15.12 -10.21 5.71
N LEU A 44 13.80 -10.38 5.55
CA LEU A 44 13.10 -11.66 5.76
C LEU A 44 12.47 -12.13 4.43
N PRO A 45 13.24 -12.73 3.52
CA PRO A 45 12.81 -12.96 2.13
C PRO A 45 11.64 -13.94 1.99
N ASN A 46 11.40 -14.78 2.99
CA ASN A 46 10.39 -15.85 2.95
C ASN A 46 9.07 -15.48 3.65
N VAL A 47 8.91 -14.23 4.07
CA VAL A 47 7.68 -13.77 4.73
C VAL A 47 6.83 -13.01 3.72
N ASP A 48 5.57 -13.45 3.59
CA ASP A 48 4.58 -12.77 2.75
C ASP A 48 4.20 -11.43 3.40
N PRO A 49 4.39 -10.29 2.71
CA PRO A 49 4.03 -8.98 3.25
C PRO A 49 2.52 -8.79 3.47
N THR A 50 1.67 -9.66 2.90
CA THR A 50 0.22 -9.65 3.07
C THR A 50 -0.28 -10.52 4.23
N ASP A 51 0.60 -11.33 4.84
CA ASP A 51 0.29 -12.08 6.06
C ASP A 51 0.35 -11.13 7.27
N VAL A 52 -0.76 -10.41 7.47
CA VAL A 52 -0.90 -9.38 8.50
C VAL A 52 -0.57 -9.90 9.89
N ALA A 53 -0.98 -11.12 10.23
CA ALA A 53 -0.74 -11.71 11.54
C ALA A 53 0.77 -11.94 11.77
N THR A 54 1.43 -12.59 10.80
CA THR A 54 2.88 -12.82 10.87
C THR A 54 3.67 -11.51 10.93
N ILE A 55 3.27 -10.48 10.18
CA ILE A 55 3.93 -9.17 10.24
C ILE A 55 3.78 -8.52 11.63
N CYS A 56 2.58 -8.57 12.23
CA CYS A 56 2.36 -8.03 13.57
C CYS A 56 3.22 -8.77 14.62
N ASP A 57 3.24 -10.11 14.58
CA ASP A 57 4.04 -10.94 15.49
C ASP A 57 5.54 -10.62 15.35
N LEU A 58 6.03 -10.49 14.11
CA LEU A 58 7.41 -10.10 13.85
C LEU A 58 7.71 -8.68 14.34
N ALA A 59 6.77 -7.75 14.20
CA ALA A 59 6.94 -6.38 14.69
C ALA A 59 7.07 -6.33 16.21
N VAL A 60 6.25 -7.10 16.94
CA VAL A 60 6.39 -7.26 18.39
C VAL A 60 7.70 -7.93 18.75
N ALA A 61 8.01 -9.08 18.13
CA ALA A 61 9.18 -9.88 18.47
C ALA A 61 10.51 -9.14 18.22
N ASN A 62 10.56 -8.25 17.23
CA ASN A 62 11.74 -7.44 16.90
C ASN A 62 11.72 -6.05 17.55
N ALA A 63 10.78 -5.78 18.47
CA ALA A 63 10.60 -4.48 19.11
C ALA A 63 10.61 -3.32 18.11
N ILE A 64 9.79 -3.44 17.06
CA ILE A 64 9.66 -2.43 16.01
C ILE A 64 8.90 -1.21 16.55
N ASP A 65 9.51 -0.03 16.40
CA ASP A 65 8.92 1.23 16.83
C ASP A 65 8.03 1.86 15.77
N LEU A 66 8.30 1.58 14.49
CA LEU A 66 7.60 2.12 13.33
C LEU A 66 7.62 1.11 12.18
N VAL A 67 6.46 0.80 11.62
CA VAL A 67 6.32 0.11 10.34
C VAL A 67 6.06 1.11 9.23
N VAL A 68 6.79 1.02 8.12
CA VAL A 68 6.54 1.80 6.90
C VAL A 68 6.09 0.85 5.80
N VAL A 69 4.91 1.09 5.24
CA VAL A 69 4.33 0.17 4.24
C VAL A 69 4.48 0.76 2.84
N GLY A 70 5.25 0.08 2.01
CA GLY A 70 5.50 0.49 0.62
C GLY A 70 4.41 0.06 -0.38
N PRO A 71 4.12 -1.26 -0.50
CA PRO A 71 3.14 -1.76 -1.46
C PRO A 71 1.69 -1.63 -0.99
N GLU A 72 0.78 -1.60 -1.95
CA GLU A 72 -0.65 -1.42 -1.77
C GLU A 72 -1.36 -2.67 -1.24
N ALA A 73 -0.88 -3.88 -1.57
CA ALA A 73 -1.55 -5.11 -1.19
C ALA A 73 -1.64 -5.32 0.34
N PRO A 74 -0.58 -5.09 1.14
CA PRO A 74 -0.68 -5.16 2.61
C PRO A 74 -1.60 -4.07 3.21
N LEU A 75 -1.66 -2.89 2.58
CA LEU A 75 -2.57 -1.82 2.99
C LEU A 75 -4.03 -2.25 2.79
N ALA A 76 -4.35 -2.80 1.61
CA ALA A 76 -5.67 -3.36 1.32
C ALA A 76 -6.03 -4.58 2.20
N ALA A 77 -5.04 -5.33 2.67
CA ALA A 77 -5.23 -6.42 3.63
C ALA A 77 -5.53 -5.92 5.06
N GLY A 78 -5.31 -4.64 5.36
CA GLY A 78 -5.57 -4.04 6.68
C GLY A 78 -4.39 -4.13 7.65
N LEU A 79 -3.16 -4.15 7.14
CA LEU A 79 -1.96 -4.20 7.97
C LEU A 79 -1.87 -2.99 8.94
N ILE A 80 -2.24 -1.79 8.48
CA ILE A 80 -2.19 -0.58 9.31
C ILE A 80 -3.15 -0.70 10.49
N ASP A 81 -4.39 -1.16 10.25
CA ASP A 81 -5.40 -1.34 11.30
C ASP A 81 -4.95 -2.36 12.35
N ALA A 82 -4.34 -3.47 11.91
CA ALA A 82 -3.85 -4.51 12.82
C ALA A 82 -2.66 -4.03 13.67
N LEU A 83 -1.73 -3.27 13.08
CA LEU A 83 -0.60 -2.69 13.81
C LEU A 83 -1.05 -1.65 14.83
N ASP A 84 -2.02 -0.80 14.49
CA ASP A 84 -2.60 0.19 15.40
C ASP A 84 -3.30 -0.50 16.59
N ALA A 85 -4.07 -1.56 16.34
CA ALA A 85 -4.68 -2.38 17.38
C ALA A 85 -3.64 -3.06 18.30
N ALA A 86 -2.44 -3.35 17.78
CA ALA A 86 -1.31 -3.86 18.54
C ALA A 86 -0.47 -2.77 19.22
N GLY A 87 -0.85 -1.48 19.08
CA GLY A 87 -0.12 -0.35 19.65
C GLY A 87 1.20 -0.03 18.94
N ILE A 88 1.39 -0.52 17.71
CA ILE A 88 2.61 -0.33 16.91
C ILE A 88 2.34 0.78 15.90
N ARG A 89 3.19 1.83 15.94
CA ARG A 89 3.05 2.94 14.99
C ARG A 89 3.30 2.44 13.57
N ALA A 90 2.42 2.82 12.65
CA ALA A 90 2.53 2.46 11.25
C ALA A 90 2.33 3.68 10.35
N PHE A 91 3.07 3.75 9.25
CA PHE A 91 2.93 4.75 8.21
C PHE A 91 2.32 4.12 6.96
N GLY A 92 1.07 4.46 6.71
CA GLY A 92 0.26 4.02 5.59
C GLY A 92 -1.23 4.29 5.88
N PRO A 93 -2.10 4.25 4.86
CA PRO A 93 -3.55 4.36 5.07
C PRO A 93 -4.13 3.11 5.73
N THR A 94 -5.17 3.28 6.54
CA THR A 94 -6.04 2.18 6.99
C THR A 94 -6.65 1.44 5.80
N LYS A 95 -7.18 0.24 6.00
CA LYS A 95 -7.84 -0.56 4.96
C LYS A 95 -8.92 0.24 4.21
N ASP A 96 -9.76 0.95 4.95
CA ASP A 96 -10.82 1.76 4.38
C ASP A 96 -10.27 2.96 3.59
N ALA A 97 -9.21 3.61 4.08
CA ALA A 97 -8.57 4.71 3.38
C ALA A 97 -7.79 4.22 2.13
N ALA A 98 -7.21 3.01 2.18
CA ALA A 98 -6.47 2.40 1.08
C ALA A 98 -7.36 2.15 -0.15
N ARG A 99 -8.68 2.08 0.02
CA ARG A 99 -9.66 2.01 -1.07
C ARG A 99 -9.55 3.17 -2.05
N LEU A 100 -9.04 4.32 -1.61
CA LEU A 100 -8.79 5.46 -2.49
C LEU A 100 -7.76 5.14 -3.60
N GLU A 101 -6.88 4.15 -3.38
CA GLU A 101 -5.95 3.66 -4.39
C GLU A 101 -6.39 2.30 -4.96
N SER A 102 -6.92 1.40 -4.13
CA SER A 102 -7.23 0.03 -4.54
C SER A 102 -8.57 -0.17 -5.26
N SER A 103 -9.51 0.79 -5.17
CA SER A 103 -10.76 0.78 -5.96
C SER A 103 -10.94 2.11 -6.67
N LYS A 104 -10.74 2.10 -7.99
CA LYS A 104 -10.95 3.23 -8.90
C LYS A 104 -12.39 3.69 -8.86
N ALA A 105 -13.35 2.78 -8.72
CA ALA A 105 -14.76 3.14 -8.55
C ALA A 105 -14.96 3.97 -7.27
N PHE A 106 -14.39 3.55 -6.15
CA PHE A 106 -14.42 4.31 -4.90
C PHE A 106 -13.72 5.66 -5.04
N SER A 107 -12.52 5.71 -5.65
CA SER A 107 -11.82 6.98 -5.86
C SER A 107 -12.61 7.96 -6.73
N LYS A 108 -13.29 7.46 -7.77
CA LYS A 108 -14.12 8.27 -8.65
C LYS A 108 -15.32 8.87 -7.93
N ASP A 109 -16.03 8.07 -7.12
CA ASP A 109 -17.13 8.57 -6.30
C ASP A 109 -16.66 9.68 -5.35
N ILE A 110 -15.56 9.45 -4.62
CA ILE A 110 -14.99 10.45 -3.69
C ILE A 110 -14.60 11.73 -4.42
N MET A 111 -13.91 11.63 -5.56
CA MET A 111 -13.52 12.80 -6.34
C MET A 111 -14.74 13.60 -6.83
N THR A 112 -15.76 12.92 -7.36
CA THR A 112 -17.00 13.59 -7.82
C THR A 112 -17.72 14.28 -6.67
N ARG A 113 -17.90 13.61 -5.53
CA ARG A 113 -18.57 14.17 -4.35
C ARG A 113 -17.81 15.34 -3.72
N ALA A 114 -16.48 15.29 -3.74
CA ALA A 114 -15.61 16.34 -3.21
C ALA A 114 -15.35 17.49 -4.20
N GLY A 115 -15.85 17.41 -5.44
CA GLY A 115 -15.57 18.40 -6.49
C GLY A 115 -14.11 18.41 -6.97
N VAL A 116 -13.38 17.30 -6.79
CA VAL A 116 -12.00 17.15 -7.28
C VAL A 116 -12.04 16.87 -8.78
N PRO A 117 -11.37 17.70 -9.62
CA PRO A 117 -11.36 17.51 -11.07
C PRO A 117 -10.81 16.13 -11.45
N THR A 118 -11.59 15.37 -12.23
CA THR A 118 -11.20 14.07 -12.76
C THR A 118 -11.94 13.79 -14.06
N ALA A 119 -11.43 12.87 -14.89
CA ALA A 119 -12.12 12.47 -16.12
C ALA A 119 -13.51 11.89 -15.81
N LYS A 120 -14.53 12.25 -16.61
CA LYS A 120 -15.86 11.64 -16.51
C LYS A 120 -15.74 10.12 -16.66
N SER A 121 -16.40 9.37 -15.80
CA SER A 121 -16.38 7.91 -15.81
C SER A 121 -17.71 7.35 -15.31
N ALA A 122 -17.99 6.11 -15.69
CA ALA A 122 -19.03 5.27 -15.16
C ALA A 122 -18.44 3.89 -14.86
N THR A 123 -19.03 3.16 -13.92
CA THR A 123 -18.61 1.82 -13.49
C THR A 123 -19.71 0.83 -13.83
N PHE A 124 -19.34 -0.33 -14.37
CA PHE A 124 -20.28 -1.35 -14.82
C PHE A 124 -19.86 -2.72 -14.29
N THR A 125 -20.83 -3.55 -13.94
CA THR A 125 -20.65 -4.97 -13.64
C THR A 125 -21.21 -5.87 -14.74
N ASP A 126 -21.96 -5.29 -15.68
CA ASP A 126 -22.55 -5.95 -16.84
C ASP A 126 -21.90 -5.45 -18.14
N ALA A 127 -21.65 -6.38 -19.07
CA ALA A 127 -20.94 -6.06 -20.30
C ALA A 127 -21.82 -5.32 -21.32
N ASP A 128 -23.13 -5.61 -21.37
CA ASP A 128 -24.06 -4.99 -22.30
C ASP A 128 -24.33 -3.54 -21.90
N GLU A 129 -24.47 -3.27 -20.59
CA GLU A 129 -24.56 -1.90 -20.06
C GLU A 129 -23.31 -1.07 -20.38
N ALA A 130 -22.13 -1.67 -20.22
CA ALA A 130 -20.86 -1.02 -20.55
C ALA A 130 -20.77 -0.68 -22.05
N ALA A 131 -21.20 -1.61 -22.93
CA ALA A 131 -21.21 -1.41 -24.36
C ALA A 131 -22.19 -0.29 -24.78
N ALA A 132 -23.38 -0.26 -24.17
CA ALA A 132 -24.36 0.82 -24.41
C ALA A 132 -23.80 2.19 -24.03
N TYR A 133 -23.14 2.31 -22.87
CA TYR A 133 -22.51 3.57 -22.47
C TYR A 133 -21.42 4.03 -23.44
N LEU A 134 -20.59 3.09 -23.93
CA LEU A 134 -19.54 3.42 -24.90
C LEU A 134 -20.09 3.87 -26.25
N ALA A 135 -21.25 3.38 -26.67
CA ALA A 135 -21.89 3.80 -27.92
C ALA A 135 -22.33 5.27 -27.89
N GLU A 136 -22.64 5.82 -26.70
CA GLU A 136 -23.01 7.22 -26.50
C GLU A 136 -21.80 8.12 -26.17
N ALA A 137 -20.68 7.54 -25.74
CA ALA A 137 -19.48 8.27 -25.35
C ALA A 137 -18.66 8.73 -26.56
N THR A 138 -18.02 9.89 -26.46
CA THR A 138 -17.10 10.37 -27.50
C THR A 138 -15.71 9.73 -27.34
N PRO A 139 -15.18 9.02 -28.35
CA PRO A 139 -13.83 8.47 -28.30
C PRO A 139 -12.75 9.57 -28.39
N PRO A 140 -11.51 9.31 -27.91
CA PRO A 140 -11.02 8.06 -27.36
C PRO A 140 -11.45 7.82 -25.90
N TYR A 141 -11.69 6.56 -25.54
CA TYR A 141 -12.03 6.14 -24.18
C TYR A 141 -10.99 5.18 -23.59
N VAL A 142 -11.01 5.03 -22.27
CA VAL A 142 -10.12 4.14 -21.52
C VAL A 142 -10.97 3.21 -20.67
N VAL A 143 -10.82 1.89 -20.88
CA VAL A 143 -11.43 0.85 -20.04
C VAL A 143 -10.41 0.46 -18.97
N LYS A 144 -10.83 0.44 -17.70
CA LYS A 144 -9.99 0.07 -16.56
C LYS A 144 -10.71 -1.00 -15.75
N ALA A 145 -10.01 -2.09 -15.43
CA ALA A 145 -10.46 -3.01 -14.40
C ALA A 145 -10.46 -2.28 -13.05
N ASP A 146 -11.46 -2.51 -12.22
CA ASP A 146 -11.43 -2.05 -10.83
C ASP A 146 -10.52 -2.96 -10.00
#